data_AF-A0A1Q9JFL6-F1
#
_entry.id   AF-A0A1Q9JFL6-F1
#
_cell.length_a   1.000
_cell.length_b   1.000
_cell.length_c   1.000
_cell.angle_alpha   90.00
_cell.angle_beta   90.00
_cell.angle_gamma   90.00
#
_symmetry.space_group_name_H-M   'P 1'
#
loop_
_entity.id
_entity.type
_entity.pdbx_description
1 polymer ?
#
loop_
_entity_poly.entity_id
_entity_poly.type
_entity_poly.pdbx_seq_one_letter_code
_entity_poly.pdbx_strand_id
1 'polypeptide(L)'
;MDGFYINFYFKNIEYDDGFYGGVFSSPDSDVYCEFLYDRETKAFIDIWNNSKPIDEIMSIPIWWLDKKLEENGELRKNESKISV
;
A
#
# COMPACT_ATOMS: atom_id res chain seq x y z
N MET A 1 -11.71 -9.79 -11.14
CA MET A 1 -11.18 -8.64 -11.91
C MET A 1 -11.24 -7.48 -10.95
N ASP A 2 -10.20 -7.46 -10.13
CA ASP A 2 -10.11 -6.75 -8.87
C ASP A 2 -9.89 -5.26 -9.11
N GLY A 3 -10.53 -4.43 -8.28
CA GLY A 3 -10.53 -2.99 -8.44
C GLY A 3 -9.11 -2.42 -8.39
N PHE A 4 -8.65 -1.88 -9.52
CA PHE A 4 -7.40 -1.14 -9.56
C PHE A 4 -7.68 0.29 -9.09
N TYR A 5 -7.13 0.66 -7.93
CA TYR A 5 -7.11 2.06 -7.49
C TYR A 5 -6.43 2.93 -8.57
N ILE A 6 -7.15 3.94 -9.06
CA ILE A 6 -6.67 4.83 -10.13
C ILE A 6 -5.59 5.75 -9.57
N ASN A 7 -5.93 6.52 -8.54
CA ASN A 7 -5.00 7.35 -7.77
C ASN A 7 -4.87 6.84 -6.34
N PHE A 8 -3.65 6.57 -5.90
CA PHE A 8 -3.39 6.12 -4.54
C PHE A 8 -2.09 6.69 -3.98
N TYR A 9 -2.05 6.72 -2.65
CA TYR A 9 -0.95 7.28 -1.86
C TYR A 9 -0.58 6.31 -0.75
N PHE A 10 0.71 6.05 -0.64
CA PHE A 10 1.36 5.44 0.50
C PHE A 10 2.06 6.54 1.30
N LYS A 11 1.79 6.64 2.60
CA LYS A 11 2.35 7.68 3.47
C LYS A 11 2.96 7.06 4.71
N ASN A 12 3.98 7.73 5.24
CA ASN A 12 4.74 7.25 6.39
C ASN A 12 5.22 5.81 6.19
N ILE A 13 5.77 5.51 5.01
CA ILE A 13 6.29 4.19 4.69
C ILE A 13 7.48 3.90 5.60
N GLU A 14 7.40 2.78 6.29
CA GLU A 14 8.48 2.17 7.06
C GLU A 14 8.69 0.77 6.49
N TYR A 15 9.94 0.40 6.22
CA TYR A 15 10.23 -0.87 5.58
C TYR A 15 11.63 -1.37 5.92
N ASP A 16 11.77 -2.68 5.85
CA ASP A 16 13.05 -3.38 5.82
C ASP A 16 13.00 -4.52 4.78
N ASP A 17 13.91 -5.48 4.88
CA ASP A 17 13.96 -6.63 3.98
C ASP A 17 12.73 -7.56 4.13
N GLY A 18 12.10 -7.59 5.31
CA GLY A 18 11.01 -8.50 5.65
C GLY A 18 9.61 -7.87 5.60
N PHE A 19 9.45 -6.55 5.79
CA PHE A 19 8.13 -5.93 5.84
C PHE A 19 7.98 -4.59 5.11
N TYR A 20 6.73 -4.27 4.77
CA TYR A 20 6.26 -2.91 4.49
C TYR A 20 5.20 -2.51 5.51
N GLY A 21 5.31 -1.30 6.05
CA GLY A 21 4.32 -0.71 6.93
C GLY A 21 4.03 0.73 6.53
N GLY A 22 2.84 1.21 6.87
CA GLY A 22 2.49 2.62 6.69
C GLY A 22 1.00 2.83 6.49
N VAL A 23 0.67 3.98 5.90
CA VAL A 23 -0.71 4.38 5.62
C VAL A 23 -0.97 4.24 4.12
N PHE A 24 -2.07 3.58 3.77
CA PHE A 24 -2.58 3.52 2.41
C PHE A 24 -3.85 4.37 2.29
N SER A 25 -3.97 5.11 1.19
CA SER A 25 -5.19 5.84 0.86
C SER A 25 -5.44 5.91 -0.64
N SER A 26 -6.70 5.71 -1.03
CA SER A 26 -7.20 5.89 -2.39
C SER A 26 -8.49 6.72 -2.34
N PRO A 27 -8.41 8.05 -2.52
CA PRO A 27 -9.57 8.94 -2.44
C PRO A 27 -10.66 8.58 -3.45
N ASP A 28 -10.29 8.15 -4.65
CA ASP A 28 -11.23 7.78 -5.73
C ASP A 28 -12.13 6.60 -5.34
N SER A 29 -11.72 5.81 -4.35
CA SER A 29 -12.44 4.63 -3.88
C SER A 29 -12.89 4.75 -2.43
N ASP A 30 -12.68 5.92 -1.80
CA ASP A 30 -12.95 6.19 -0.38
C ASP A 30 -12.29 5.15 0.56
N VAL A 31 -11.07 4.73 0.20
CA VAL A 31 -10.29 3.76 0.99
C VAL A 31 -9.19 4.48 1.74
N TYR A 32 -9.11 4.18 3.03
CA TYR A 32 -8.03 4.54 3.93
C TYR A 32 -7.78 3.38 4.88
N CYS A 33 -6.51 3.06 5.15
CA CYS A 33 -6.11 2.16 6.23
C CYS A 33 -4.65 2.36 6.60
N GLU A 34 -4.30 1.89 7.80
CA GLU A 34 -2.93 1.55 8.15
C GLU A 34 -2.71 0.05 7.90
N PHE A 35 -1.52 -0.31 7.44
CA PHE A 35 -1.21 -1.69 7.08
C PHE A 35 0.18 -2.09 7.54
N LEU A 36 0.33 -3.40 7.78
CA LEU A 36 1.60 -4.09 7.92
C LEU A 36 1.59 -5.32 7.02
N TYR A 37 2.56 -5.41 6.13
CA TYR A 37 2.66 -6.43 5.09
C TYR A 37 4.00 -7.15 5.19
N ASP A 38 3.95 -8.48 5.24
CA ASP A 38 5.10 -9.36 5.19
C ASP A 38 5.49 -9.63 3.73
N ARG A 39 6.71 -9.26 3.36
CA ARG A 39 7.25 -9.40 2.00
C ARG A 39 7.71 -10.83 1.71
N GLU A 40 8.10 -11.60 2.74
CA GLU A 40 8.54 -12.98 2.59
C GLU A 40 7.34 -13.90 2.32
N THR A 41 6.31 -13.82 3.17
CA THR A 41 5.09 -14.63 3.04
C THR A 41 4.08 -14.05 2.06
N LYS A 42 4.31 -12.80 1.62
CA LYS A 42 3.46 -12.03 0.70
C LYS A 42 2.03 -11.84 1.23
N ALA A 43 1.89 -11.67 2.54
CA ALA A 43 0.59 -11.58 3.21
C ALA A 43 0.52 -10.33 4.11
N PHE A 44 -0.69 -9.79 4.27
CA PHE A 44 -0.94 -8.76 5.28
C PHE A 44 -0.88 -9.40 6.66
N ILE A 45 0.01 -8.90 7.52
CA ILE A 45 0.07 -9.25 8.93
C ILE A 45 -1.12 -8.59 9.65
N ASP A 46 -1.35 -7.31 9.38
CA ASP A 46 -2.43 -6.56 10.00
C ASP A 46 -2.89 -5.38 9.12
N ILE A 47 -4.17 -5.03 9.25
CA ILE A 47 -4.80 -3.86 8.64
C ILE A 47 -5.74 -3.25 9.70
N TRP A 48 -5.52 -1.98 10.03
CA TRP A 48 -6.28 -1.29 11.07
C TRP A 48 -6.58 0.16 10.69
N ASN A 49 -7.35 0.85 11.54
CA ASN A 49 -7.82 2.22 11.33
C ASN A 49 -8.43 2.44 9.94
N ASN A 50 -9.21 1.46 9.48
CA ASN A 50 -9.69 1.37 8.12
C ASN A 50 -11.07 2.04 7.93
N SER A 51 -11.26 2.73 6.79
CA SER A 51 -12.54 3.37 6.43
C SER A 51 -13.59 2.39 5.92
N LYS A 52 -13.17 1.20 5.45
CA LYS A 52 -14.01 0.17 4.83
C LYS A 52 -13.70 -1.22 5.36
N PRO A 53 -14.60 -2.21 5.26
CA PRO A 53 -14.31 -3.59 5.62
C PRO A 53 -13.03 -4.11 4.94
N ILE A 54 -12.28 -4.99 5.61
CA ILE A 54 -11.01 -5.51 5.11
C ILE A 54 -11.17 -6.17 3.73
N ASP A 55 -12.26 -6.90 3.52
CA ASP A 55 -12.58 -7.55 2.23
C ASP A 55 -12.69 -6.56 1.06
N GLU A 56 -13.06 -5.30 1.32
CA GLU A 56 -13.11 -4.24 0.32
C GLU A 56 -11.74 -3.55 0.13
N ILE A 57 -10.84 -3.66 1.10
CA ILE A 57 -9.53 -2.99 1.11
C ILE A 57 -8.42 -3.85 0.52
N MET A 58 -8.48 -5.18 0.69
CA MET A 58 -7.41 -6.17 0.44
C MET A 58 -6.71 -6.09 -0.94
N SER A 59 -7.19 -5.26 -1.85
CA SER A 59 -6.51 -4.87 -3.10
C SER A 59 -5.42 -3.78 -2.94
N ILE A 60 -4.78 -3.61 -1.76
CA ILE A 60 -3.69 -2.63 -1.60
C ILE A 60 -2.55 -2.99 -2.59
N PRO A 61 -2.11 -2.07 -3.46
CA PRO A 61 -1.21 -2.37 -4.56
C PRO A 61 0.26 -2.43 -4.11
N ILE A 62 0.61 -3.41 -3.26
CA ILE A 62 1.98 -3.60 -2.73
C ILE A 62 3.02 -3.76 -3.84
N TRP A 63 2.64 -4.40 -4.96
CA TRP A 63 3.48 -4.51 -6.16
C TRP A 63 4.03 -3.17 -6.65
N TRP A 64 3.35 -2.05 -6.38
CA TRP A 64 3.82 -0.72 -6.72
C TRP A 64 5.01 -0.28 -5.85
N LEU A 65 5.00 -0.63 -4.56
CA LEU A 65 6.13 -0.40 -3.66
C LEU A 65 7.34 -1.23 -4.09
N ASP A 66 7.15 -2.51 -4.41
CA ASP A 66 8.24 -3.35 -4.93
C ASP A 66 8.85 -2.74 -6.20
N LYS A 67 8.01 -2.36 -7.16
CA LYS A 67 8.46 -1.70 -8.39
C LYS A 67 9.24 -0.41 -8.10
N LYS A 68 8.78 0.42 -7.17
CA LYS A 68 9.44 1.69 -6.81
C LYS A 68 10.79 1.45 -6.15
N LEU A 69 10.87 0.45 -5.28
CA LEU A 69 12.10 0.04 -4.63
C LEU A 69 13.10 -0.51 -5.65
N GLU A 70 12.66 -1.33 -6.61
CA GLU A 70 13.50 -1.84 -7.71
C GLU A 70 14.02 -0.71 -8.62
N GLU A 71 13.16 0.25 -8.98
CA GLU A 71 13.53 1.36 -9.87
C GLU A 71 14.50 2.35 -9.22
N ASN A 72 14.30 2.65 -7.93
CA ASN A 72 15.01 3.74 -7.25
C ASN A 72 16.11 3.25 -6.29
N GLY A 73 16.11 1.98 -5.91
CA GLY A 73 16.96 1.42 -4.85
C GLY A 73 16.48 1.73 -3.42
N GLU A 74 15.54 2.68 -3.26
CA GLU A 74 14.94 3.06 -1.97
C GLU A 74 13.49 3.53 -2.15
N LEU A 75 12.69 3.46 -1.08
CA LEU A 75 11.37 4.07 -1.01
C LEU A 75 11.44 5.38 -0.23
N ARG A 76 10.71 6.39 -0.71
CA ARG A 76 10.52 7.61 0.07
C ARG A 76 9.50 7.34 1.16
N LYS A 77 9.53 8.17 2.20
CA LYS A 77 8.50 8.18 3.26
C LYS A 77 7.07 8.30 2.70
N ASN A 78 6.90 8.94 1.54
CA ASN A 78 5.63 9.04 0.85
C ASN A 78 5.79 8.68 -0.62
N GLU A 79 5.00 7.74 -1.11
CA GLU A 79 4.94 7.31 -2.51
C GLU A 79 3.51 7.44 -3.03
N SER A 80 3.37 7.66 -4.33
CA SER A 80 2.04 7.75 -4.94
C SER A 80 2.04 7.32 -6.38
N LYS A 81 0.86 6.92 -6.85
CA LYS A 81 0.56 6.79 -8.27
C LYS A 81 -0.57 7.75 -8.57
N ILE A 82 -0.30 8.70 -9.44
CA ILE A 82 -1.29 9.67 -9.93
C ILE A 82 -1.40 9.45 -11.44
N SER A 83 -2.59 9.10 -11.91
CA SER A 83 -2.91 9.07 -13.33
C SER A 83 -3.47 10.43 -13.74
N VAL A 84 -2.86 11.03 -14.77
CA VAL A 84 -3.33 12.27 -15.41
C VAL A 84 -4.32 11.94 -16.53
#